data_AF-K0UY25-F1
#
_entry.id   AF-K0UY25-F1
#
_cell.length_a   1.000
_cell.length_b   1.000
_cell.length_c   1.000
_cell.angle_alpha   90.00
_cell.angle_beta   90.00
_cell.angle_gamma   90.00
#
_symmetry.space_group_name_H-M   'P 1'
#
loop_
_entity.id
_entity.type
_entity.pdbx_description
1 polymer ?
#
loop_
_entity_poly.entity_id
_entity_poly.type
_entity_poly.pdbx_seq_one_letter_code
_entity_poly.pdbx_strand_id
1 'polypeptide(L)'
;MNTVLYFTASGAVYETRAYTNADISKLVQDQGLQCLTSADNQFDFWFSPSARGCQRRTNQFATELLMATTDFTAKTVPLLRGSVVVATHDSDGDLDGLSWQQLDMLAALNRSVSARDERTLQRRIQRDERRQRHAAEVPQPVLVSCARPRTPVRLG
;
A
#
# COMPACT_ATOMS: atom_id res chain seq x y z
N MET A 1 -13.86 -22.32 -8.07
CA MET A 1 -12.53 -21.93 -8.55
C MET A 1 -12.18 -20.68 -7.78
N ASN A 2 -11.09 -20.72 -7.01
CA ASN A 2 -10.79 -19.71 -6.00
C ASN A 2 -9.66 -18.83 -6.57
N THR A 3 -9.95 -17.54 -6.73
CA THR A 3 -9.09 -16.59 -7.44
C THR A 3 -8.66 -15.49 -6.49
N VAL A 4 -7.45 -14.95 -6.62
CA VAL A 4 -7.04 -13.77 -5.84
C VAL A 4 -6.75 -12.62 -6.77
N LEU A 5 -7.04 -11.39 -6.31
CA LEU A 5 -6.69 -10.19 -7.05
C LEU A 5 -5.33 -9.69 -6.59
N TYR A 6 -4.38 -9.66 -7.52
CA TYR A 6 -3.05 -9.14 -7.28
C TYR A 6 -2.89 -7.77 -7.94
N PHE A 7 -2.75 -6.74 -7.12
CA PHE A 7 -2.51 -5.38 -7.56
C PHE A 7 -1.02 -5.08 -7.47
N THR A 8 -0.36 -4.81 -8.59
CA THR A 8 1.03 -4.36 -8.57
C THR A 8 1.15 -2.88 -8.23
N ALA A 9 2.31 -2.48 -7.71
CA ALA A 9 2.64 -1.07 -7.44
C ALA A 9 2.64 -0.20 -8.71
N SER A 10 2.71 -0.79 -9.91
CA SER A 10 2.63 -0.10 -11.20
C SER A 10 1.18 0.13 -11.66
N GLY A 11 0.19 -0.40 -10.94
CA GLY A 11 -1.23 -0.26 -11.25
C GLY A 11 -1.79 -1.32 -12.20
N ALA A 12 -1.03 -2.38 -12.50
CA ALA A 12 -1.60 -3.52 -13.20
C ALA A 12 -2.34 -4.41 -12.20
N VAL A 13 -3.59 -4.73 -12.54
CA VAL A 13 -4.41 -5.68 -11.79
C VAL A 13 -4.33 -7.01 -12.52
N TYR A 14 -3.78 -8.01 -11.85
CA TYR A 14 -3.76 -9.36 -12.35
C TYR A 14 -4.79 -10.17 -11.59
N GLU A 15 -5.70 -10.77 -12.34
CA GLU A 15 -6.45 -11.93 -11.86
C GLU A 15 -5.45 -13.08 -11.82
N THR A 16 -4.85 -13.32 -10.66
CA THR A 16 -3.94 -14.44 -10.48
C THR A 16 -4.76 -15.62 -9.96
N ARG A 17 -4.84 -16.66 -10.79
CA ARG A 17 -5.15 -18.00 -10.29
C ARG A 17 -4.06 -18.34 -9.29
N ALA A 18 -4.43 -18.50 -8.02
CA ALA A 18 -3.47 -18.54 -6.93
C ALA A 18 -2.33 -19.54 -7.20
N TYR A 19 -1.08 -19.03 -7.21
CA TYR A 19 0.01 -19.74 -6.54
C TYR A 19 -0.53 -20.00 -5.13
N THR A 20 -0.55 -21.27 -4.71
CA THR A 20 -1.42 -21.82 -3.64
C THR A 20 -1.61 -20.91 -2.41
N ASN A 21 -2.72 -21.04 -1.67
CA ASN A 21 -2.95 -20.26 -0.44
C ASN A 21 -1.73 -20.29 0.52
N ALA A 22 -1.02 -21.42 0.57
CA ALA A 22 0.23 -21.58 1.30
C ALA A 22 1.37 -20.68 0.79
N ASP A 23 1.50 -20.46 -0.52
CA ASP A 23 2.51 -19.56 -1.11
C ASP A 23 2.21 -18.09 -0.79
N ILE A 24 0.93 -17.71 -0.80
CA ILE A 24 0.50 -16.35 -0.44
C ILE A 24 0.68 -16.14 1.06
N SER A 25 0.23 -17.08 1.90
CA SER A 25 0.44 -17.02 3.36
C SER A 25 1.91 -16.99 3.72
N LYS A 26 2.76 -17.74 3.02
CA LYS A 26 4.21 -17.70 3.21
C LYS A 26 4.81 -16.37 2.78
N LEU A 27 4.38 -15.81 1.65
CA LEU A 27 4.81 -14.48 1.21
C LEU A 27 4.35 -13.37 2.18
N VAL A 28 3.14 -13.49 2.72
CA VAL A 28 2.56 -12.61 3.74
C VAL A 28 3.36 -12.68 5.05
N GLN A 29 3.64 -13.88 5.53
CA GLN A 29 4.38 -14.13 6.77
C GLN A 29 5.85 -13.72 6.65
N ASP A 30 6.52 -14.11 5.56
CA ASP A 30 7.94 -13.82 5.34
C ASP A 30 8.21 -12.31 5.15
N GLN A 31 7.24 -11.55 4.64
CA GLN A 31 7.38 -10.10 4.43
C GLN A 31 6.76 -9.23 5.53
N GLY A 32 6.14 -9.83 6.56
CA GLY A 32 5.47 -9.09 7.63
C GLY A 32 4.37 -8.16 7.10
N LEU A 33 3.57 -8.64 6.15
CA LEU A 33 2.50 -7.84 5.55
C LEU A 33 1.43 -7.50 6.59
N GLN A 34 0.90 -6.28 6.51
CA GLN A 34 -0.25 -5.85 7.30
C GLN A 34 -1.53 -6.24 6.57
N CYS A 35 -2.55 -6.61 7.34
CA CYS A 35 -3.89 -6.88 6.84
C CYS A 35 -4.83 -5.73 7.23
N LEU A 36 -5.66 -5.30 6.29
CA LEU A 36 -6.84 -4.49 6.55
C LEU A 36 -8.06 -5.22 6.00
N THR A 37 -9.04 -5.46 6.85
CA THR A 37 -10.29 -6.11 6.47
C THR A 37 -11.35 -5.06 6.10
N SER A 38 -12.18 -5.37 5.11
CA SER A 38 -13.31 -4.56 4.68
C SER A 38 -14.35 -4.39 5.79
N ALA A 39 -15.23 -3.39 5.67
CA ALA A 39 -16.22 -3.10 6.72
C ALA A 39 -17.26 -4.22 6.90
N ASP A 40 -17.51 -4.99 5.84
CA ASP A 40 -18.40 -6.15 5.84
C ASP A 40 -17.73 -7.45 6.29
N ASN A 41 -16.44 -7.40 6.68
CA ASN A 41 -15.63 -8.55 7.07
C ASN A 41 -15.56 -9.65 5.99
N GLN A 42 -15.71 -9.27 4.71
CA GLN A 42 -15.67 -10.22 3.59
C GLN A 42 -14.33 -10.24 2.87
N PHE A 43 -13.59 -9.13 2.87
CA PHE A 43 -12.40 -8.96 2.05
C PHE A 43 -11.21 -8.51 2.89
N ASP A 44 -10.07 -9.15 2.66
CA ASP A 44 -8.81 -8.80 3.29
C ASP A 44 -7.83 -8.22 2.27
N PHE A 45 -7.24 -7.10 2.66
CA PHE A 45 -6.23 -6.38 1.90
C PHE A 45 -4.88 -6.59 2.57
N TRP A 46 -4.06 -7.44 1.98
CA TRP A 46 -2.71 -7.73 2.44
C TRP A 46 -1.71 -6.85 1.71
N PHE A 47 -0.97 -6.02 2.45
CA PHE A 47 -0.01 -5.06 1.89
C PHE A 47 1.25 -4.95 2.75
N SER A 48 2.36 -4.53 2.13
CA SER A 48 3.62 -4.34 2.86
C SER A 48 3.67 -2.94 3.46
N PRO A 49 3.88 -2.79 4.79
CA PRO A 49 4.07 -1.47 5.39
C PRO A 49 5.41 -0.84 5.01
N SER A 50 6.40 -1.66 4.63
CA SER A 50 7.81 -1.26 4.50
C SER A 50 8.27 -1.29 3.05
N ALA A 51 7.77 -0.37 2.24
CA ALA A 51 8.28 -0.23 0.89
C ALA A 51 9.66 0.46 0.85
N ARG A 52 10.74 -0.33 0.76
CA ARG A 52 12.07 0.19 0.36
C ARG A 52 12.12 0.29 -1.17
N GLY A 53 12.69 1.38 -1.71
CA GLY A 53 12.93 1.51 -3.16
C GLY A 53 11.67 1.71 -4.03
N CYS A 54 11.60 1.00 -5.16
CA CYS A 54 10.55 1.16 -6.20
C CYS A 54 9.14 0.78 -5.74
N GLN A 55 9.01 0.01 -4.66
CA GLN A 55 7.73 -0.35 -4.04
C GLN A 55 7.09 0.80 -3.24
N ARG A 56 7.74 1.98 -3.12
CA ARG A 56 7.22 3.15 -2.39
C ARG A 56 5.93 3.73 -2.98
N ARG A 57 5.66 3.44 -4.26
CA ARG A 57 4.49 3.97 -4.96
C ARG A 57 3.22 3.50 -4.29
N THR A 58 2.26 4.42 -4.24
CA THR A 58 0.92 4.12 -3.75
C THR A 58 0.18 3.33 -4.82
N ASN A 59 -0.43 2.23 -4.41
CA ASN A 59 -1.30 1.44 -5.26
C ASN A 59 -2.67 2.10 -5.30
N GLN A 60 -2.88 2.93 -6.33
CA GLN A 60 -4.12 3.70 -6.48
C GLN A 60 -5.34 2.78 -6.53
N PHE A 61 -5.32 1.77 -7.40
CA PHE A 61 -6.45 0.85 -7.58
C PHE A 61 -6.79 0.08 -6.30
N ALA A 62 -5.79 -0.43 -5.58
CA ALA A 62 -6.06 -1.13 -4.32
C ALA A 62 -6.59 -0.18 -3.23
N THR A 63 -6.12 1.08 -3.22
CA THR A 63 -6.61 2.10 -2.27
C THR A 63 -8.04 2.53 -2.59
N GLU A 64 -8.39 2.65 -3.86
CA GLU A 64 -9.76 2.91 -4.33
C GLU A 64 -10.69 1.77 -3.94
N LEU A 65 -10.27 0.53 -4.18
CA LEU A 65 -11.05 -0.65 -3.81
C LEU A 65 -11.24 -0.76 -2.30
N LEU A 66 -10.20 -0.48 -1.50
CA LEU A 66 -10.31 -0.42 -0.05
C LEU A 66 -11.34 0.65 0.37
N MET A 67 -11.27 1.85 -0.20
CA MET A 67 -12.24 2.91 0.06
C MET A 67 -13.68 2.50 -0.34
N ALA A 68 -13.84 1.76 -1.43
CA ALA A 68 -15.15 1.31 -1.90
C ALA A 68 -15.76 0.18 -1.05
N THR A 69 -14.91 -0.59 -0.36
CA THR A 69 -15.30 -1.76 0.47
C THR A 69 -15.30 -1.45 1.96
N THR A 70 -14.93 -0.23 2.37
CA THR A 70 -14.88 0.19 3.77
C THR A 70 -15.64 1.49 3.96
N ASP A 71 -15.87 1.86 5.22
CA ASP A 71 -16.45 3.17 5.57
C ASP A 71 -15.44 4.33 5.48
N PHE A 72 -14.24 4.08 4.94
CA PHE A 72 -13.26 5.13 4.75
C PHE A 72 -13.69 6.09 3.64
N THR A 73 -13.43 7.37 3.86
CA THR A 73 -13.62 8.40 2.83
C THR A 73 -12.34 8.58 2.03
N ALA A 74 -12.43 9.22 0.87
CA ALA A 74 -11.27 9.60 0.07
C ALA A 74 -10.23 10.44 0.84
N LYS A 75 -10.60 11.05 1.97
CA LYS A 75 -9.72 11.83 2.84
C LYS A 75 -9.05 11.00 3.94
N THR A 76 -9.68 9.92 4.39
CA THR A 76 -9.25 9.15 5.56
C THR A 76 -8.70 7.78 5.20
N VAL A 77 -9.01 7.25 4.01
CA VAL A 77 -8.50 5.95 3.58
C VAL A 77 -6.96 5.92 3.65
N PRO A 78 -6.37 4.86 4.23
CA PRO A 78 -4.94 4.68 4.25
C PRO A 78 -4.42 4.44 2.83
N LEU A 79 -3.29 5.04 2.49
CA LEU A 79 -2.67 4.85 1.18
C LEU A 79 -1.90 3.54 1.18
N LEU A 80 -2.44 2.53 0.49
CA LEU A 80 -1.79 1.23 0.36
C LEU A 80 -0.59 1.35 -0.57
N ARG A 81 0.56 0.83 -0.17
CA ARG A 81 1.81 0.94 -0.92
C ARG A 81 2.28 -0.41 -1.43
N GLY A 82 3.00 -0.38 -2.54
CA GLY A 82 3.58 -1.58 -3.12
C GLY A 82 2.52 -2.49 -3.76
N SER A 83 2.80 -3.78 -3.73
CA SER A 83 1.86 -4.80 -4.16
C SER A 83 0.82 -5.06 -3.08
N VAL A 84 -0.43 -5.21 -3.49
CA VAL A 84 -1.55 -5.53 -2.59
C VAL A 84 -2.23 -6.79 -3.10
N VAL A 85 -2.49 -7.72 -2.20
CA VAL A 85 -3.29 -8.91 -2.48
C VAL A 85 -4.65 -8.71 -1.85
N VAL A 86 -5.71 -8.93 -2.64
CA VAL A 86 -7.08 -8.95 -2.14
C VAL A 86 -7.61 -10.38 -2.22
N ALA A 87 -8.07 -10.87 -1.08
CA ALA A 87 -8.60 -12.21 -0.90
C ALA A 87 -9.77 -12.16 0.10
N THR A 88 -10.42 -13.30 0.30
CA THR A 88 -11.36 -13.51 1.39
C THR A 88 -10.67 -14.32 2.49
N HIS A 89 -11.33 -14.52 3.62
CA HIS A 89 -10.92 -15.52 4.61
C HIS A 89 -12.06 -16.50 4.87
N ASP A 90 -11.72 -17.71 5.28
CA ASP A 90 -12.68 -18.68 5.77
C ASP A 90 -13.05 -18.43 7.24
N SER A 91 -13.91 -19.29 7.81
CA SER A 91 -14.35 -19.17 9.20
C SER A 91 -13.22 -19.29 10.23
N ASP A 92 -12.08 -19.86 9.84
CA ASP A 92 -10.91 -20.03 10.70
C ASP A 92 -9.96 -18.83 10.58
N GLY A 93 -10.26 -17.87 9.70
CA GLY A 93 -9.45 -16.68 9.44
C GLY A 93 -8.29 -16.94 8.48
N ASP A 94 -8.27 -18.11 7.85
CA ASP A 94 -7.26 -18.46 6.85
C ASP A 94 -7.65 -17.88 5.49
N LEU A 95 -6.64 -17.50 4.71
CA LEU A 95 -6.83 -16.91 3.39
C LEU A 95 -7.56 -17.88 2.47
N ASP A 96 -8.73 -17.46 1.98
CA ASP A 96 -9.50 -18.14 0.94
C ASP A 96 -9.58 -17.27 -0.33
N GLY A 97 -9.71 -17.91 -1.48
CA GLY A 97 -9.81 -17.18 -2.73
C GLY A 97 -11.22 -16.66 -2.99
N LEU A 98 -11.29 -15.59 -3.77
CA LEU A 98 -12.50 -14.95 -4.24
C LEU A 98 -13.26 -15.88 -5.19
N SER A 99 -14.55 -16.05 -4.91
CA SER A 99 -15.53 -16.57 -5.85
C SER A 99 -15.84 -15.56 -6.95
N TRP A 100 -16.44 -16.03 -8.05
CA TRP A 100 -16.85 -15.16 -9.16
C TRP A 100 -17.85 -14.08 -8.73
N GLN A 101 -18.78 -14.43 -7.84
CA GLN A 101 -19.76 -13.47 -7.30
C GLN A 101 -19.09 -12.37 -6.46
N GLN A 102 -18.06 -12.71 -5.69
CA GLN A 102 -17.27 -11.75 -4.92
C GLN A 102 -16.42 -10.85 -5.83
N LEU A 103 -15.87 -11.38 -6.92
CA LEU A 103 -15.19 -10.56 -7.93
C LEU A 103 -16.14 -9.56 -8.60
N ASP A 104 -17.34 -10.00 -8.97
CA ASP A 104 -18.37 -9.11 -9.53
C ASP A 104 -18.80 -8.03 -8.53
N MET A 105 -18.90 -8.38 -7.26
CA MET A 105 -19.19 -7.43 -6.18
C MET A 105 -18.09 -6.38 -6.05
N LEU A 106 -16.82 -6.79 -5.99
CA LEU A 106 -15.67 -5.88 -5.95
C LEU A 106 -15.64 -4.97 -7.17
N ALA A 107 -15.92 -5.50 -8.37
CA ALA A 107 -15.97 -4.72 -9.59
C ALA A 107 -17.14 -3.71 -9.57
N ALA A 108 -18.30 -4.09 -9.04
CA ALA A 108 -19.45 -3.20 -8.89
C ALA A 108 -19.18 -2.08 -7.87
N LEU A 109 -18.60 -2.42 -6.71
CA LEU A 109 -18.21 -1.46 -5.69
C LEU A 109 -17.18 -0.46 -6.23
N ASN A 110 -16.15 -0.94 -6.93
CA ASN A 110 -15.16 -0.05 -7.52
C ASN A 110 -15.76 0.90 -8.56
N ARG A 111 -16.72 0.44 -9.37
CA ARG A 111 -17.46 1.31 -10.31
C ARG A 111 -18.39 2.33 -9.63
N SER A 112 -18.78 2.07 -8.39
CA SER A 112 -19.63 2.98 -7.61
C SER A 112 -18.87 4.18 -7.03
N VAL A 113 -17.53 4.13 -7.07
CA VAL A 113 -16.67 5.22 -6.61
C VAL A 113 -16.96 6.48 -7.42
N SER A 114 -17.29 7.57 -6.73
CA SER A 114 -17.61 8.82 -7.39
C SER A 114 -16.36 9.47 -7.99
N ALA A 115 -16.50 10.14 -9.14
CA ALA A 115 -15.41 10.91 -9.74
C ALA A 115 -14.87 12.02 -8.81
N ARG A 116 -15.64 12.45 -7.81
CA ARG A 116 -15.20 13.41 -6.79
C ARG A 116 -14.22 12.76 -5.81
N ASP A 117 -14.51 11.54 -5.38
CA ASP A 117 -13.69 10.79 -4.45
C ASP A 117 -12.40 10.34 -5.11
N GLU A 118 -12.49 9.83 -6.35
CA GLU A 118 -11.34 9.51 -7.20
C GLU A 118 -10.37 10.69 -7.31
N ARG A 119 -10.88 11.88 -7.70
CA ARG A 119 -10.05 13.10 -7.79
C ARG A 119 -9.46 13.52 -6.44
N THR A 120 -10.19 13.33 -5.35
CA THR A 120 -9.72 13.67 -4.01
C THR A 120 -8.58 12.74 -3.58
N LEU A 121 -8.74 11.45 -3.84
CA LEU A 121 -7.74 10.44 -3.58
C LEU A 121 -6.50 10.66 -4.44
N GLN A 122 -6.68 10.87 -5.74
CA GLN A 122 -5.57 11.13 -6.67
C GLN A 122 -4.73 12.34 -6.24
N ARG A 123 -5.37 13.42 -5.77
CA ARG A 123 -4.65 14.59 -5.21
C ARG A 123 -3.87 14.23 -3.94
N ARG A 124 -4.42 13.37 -3.07
CA ARG A 124 -3.70 12.89 -1.88
C ARG A 124 -2.49 12.06 -2.26
N ILE A 125 -2.66 11.13 -3.21
CA ILE A 125 -1.57 10.30 -3.73
C ILE A 125 -0.45 11.18 -4.30
N GLN A 126 -0.78 12.13 -5.18
CA GLN A 126 0.21 13.04 -5.76
C GLN A 126 0.93 13.89 -4.70
N ARG A 127 0.23 14.36 -3.66
CA ARG A 127 0.85 15.12 -2.57
C ARG A 127 1.79 14.25 -1.74
N ASP A 128 1.38 13.03 -1.44
CA ASP A 128 2.20 12.07 -0.71
C ASP A 128 3.48 11.72 -1.49
N GLU A 129 3.35 11.41 -2.79
CA GLU A 129 4.50 11.16 -3.66
C GLU A 129 5.46 12.35 -3.72
N ARG A 130 4.95 13.59 -3.82
CA ARG A 130 5.78 14.80 -3.77
C ARG A 130 6.51 14.93 -2.44
N ARG A 131 5.81 14.72 -1.31
CA ARG A 131 6.43 14.74 0.03
C ARG A 131 7.55 13.71 0.14
N GLN A 132 7.37 12.52 -0.41
CA GLN A 132 8.39 11.49 -0.41
C GLN A 132 9.59 11.82 -1.27
N ARG A 133 9.37 12.40 -2.45
CA ARG A 133 10.48 12.88 -3.30
C ARG A 133 11.30 13.91 -2.55
N HIS A 134 10.66 14.90 -1.93
CA HIS A 134 11.36 15.88 -1.10
C HIS A 134 12.10 15.24 0.08
N ALA A 135 11.49 14.31 0.81
CA ALA A 135 12.15 13.62 1.92
C ALA A 135 13.33 12.73 1.48
N ALA A 136 13.31 12.21 0.24
CA ALA A 136 14.41 11.44 -0.33
C ALA A 136 15.51 12.34 -0.94
N GLU A 137 15.16 13.55 -1.35
CA GLU A 137 16.07 14.52 -1.98
C GLU A 137 16.77 15.42 -0.98
N VAL A 138 16.23 15.61 0.23
CA VAL A 138 16.96 16.29 1.33
C VAL A 138 18.27 15.53 1.54
N PRO A 139 19.43 16.10 1.16
CA PRO A 139 20.70 15.51 1.51
C PRO A 139 20.76 15.54 3.02
N GLN A 140 21.14 14.40 3.63
CA GLN A 140 21.58 14.38 5.02
C GLN A 140 22.43 15.64 5.24
N PRO A 141 22.12 16.51 6.23
CA PRO A 141 22.98 17.65 6.49
C PRO A 141 24.36 17.06 6.77
N VAL A 142 25.29 17.27 5.83
CA VAL A 142 26.69 16.99 6.05
C VAL A 142 27.00 17.76 7.31
N LEU A 143 27.26 17.05 8.40
CA LEU A 143 27.72 17.68 9.64
C LEU A 143 29.01 18.39 9.26
N VAL A 144 28.90 19.70 8.98
CA VAL A 144 30.06 20.56 8.85
C VAL A 144 30.64 20.60 10.25
N SER A 145 31.60 19.72 10.50
CA SER A 145 32.44 19.78 11.69
C SER A 145 33.17 21.11 11.62
N CYS A 146 32.61 22.13 12.29
CA CYS A 146 33.27 23.40 12.52
C CYS A 146 34.55 23.11 13.31
N ALA A 147 35.66 22.90 12.60
CA ALA A 147 36.97 22.75 13.18
C ALA A 147 37.28 24.04 13.96
N ARG A 148 37.38 23.89 15.28
CA ARG A 148 37.77 24.93 16.23
C ARG A 148 39.05 25.62 15.76
N PRO A 149 39.12 26.97 15.75
CA PRO A 149 40.39 27.65 15.48
C PRO A 149 41.38 27.33 16.62
N ARG A 150 42.51 26.73 16.27
CA ARG A 150 43.65 26.58 17.18
C ARG A 150 44.32 27.94 17.34
N THR A 151 44.30 28.48 18.56
CA THR A 151 45.08 29.67 18.93
C THR A 151 46.57 29.38 18.81
N PRO A 152 47.37 30.27 18.20
CA PRO A 152 48.83 30.15 18.24
C PRO A 152 49.34 30.54 19.63
N VAL A 153 50.02 29.63 20.31
CA VAL A 153 50.82 29.94 21.51
C VAL A 153 52.12 30.58 21.02
N ARG A 154 52.36 31.82 21.45
CA ARG A 154 53.60 32.55 21.20
C ARG A 154 54.62 32.17 22.27
N LEU A 155 55.82 31.79 21.82
CA LEU A 155 56.99 31.45 22.64
C LEU A 155 57.39 32.60 23.57
N GLY A 156 57.81 32.22 24.78
CA GLY A 156 58.67 32.98 25.69
C GLY A 156 59.79 32.08 26.15
#